data_AF-A0A120I1B2-F1
#
_entry.id   AF-A0A120I1B2-F1
#
_cell.length_a   1.000
_cell.length_b   1.000
_cell.length_c   1.000
_cell.angle_alpha   90.00
_cell.angle_beta   90.00
_cell.angle_gamma   90.00
#
_symmetry.space_group_name_H-M   'P 1'
#
loop_
_entity.id
_entity.type
_entity.pdbx_description
1 polymer ?
#
loop_
_entity_poly.entity_id
_entity_poly.type
_entity_poly.pdbx_seq_one_letter_code
_entity_poly.pdbx_strand_id
1 'polypeptide(L)'
;MAEAEEQTMFMFDVPGADAERYLQHVIQRGPIRLVDLAHHMAATGGPIELMDGSHASLVPLWEWHVQQWRAGFPGIAEGASSSYAQFLGLTGPTESLRATYAAEPFAHYLFEMVRRYSPDAHWGPYPWRVKSDDRRNEPAVLCSVWGLVMAEEPARNATARLLQGRPGRDSPTRFYDLLEFILKLSAHPVVLPPAGSILTPLLQIAPAPRDDPGRLVPHRGSTPVPATGAGPALIGPTEDLIVVAPGADLENVEQAPPLDEVAACIGLTALGGHLDGDPITPRALLDGCSIIVGDELALVQAVSAGGRLRGLGFEPINVTPARWAELQSEMRAFAHSLGAQLRMDA
;
A
#
# COMPACT_ATOMS: atom_id res chain seq x y z
N MET A 1 -9.40 -24.81 28.17
CA MET A 1 -10.08 -24.12 27.06
C MET A 1 -8.99 -23.72 26.10
N ALA A 2 -8.99 -24.28 24.88
CA ALA A 2 -8.08 -23.83 23.84
C ALA A 2 -8.66 -22.53 23.28
N GLU A 3 -7.91 -21.44 23.37
CA GLU A 3 -8.20 -20.23 22.61
C GLU A 3 -8.08 -20.61 21.14
N ALA A 4 -9.17 -20.48 20.39
CA ALA A 4 -9.11 -20.61 18.94
C ALA A 4 -8.24 -19.45 18.45
N GLU A 5 -7.07 -19.74 17.88
CA GLU A 5 -6.29 -18.75 17.16
C GLU A 5 -7.19 -18.16 16.08
N GLU A 6 -7.57 -16.89 16.26
CA GLU A 6 -8.32 -16.12 15.28
C GLU A 6 -7.38 -15.89 14.10
N GLN A 7 -7.40 -16.80 13.13
CA GLN A 7 -6.63 -16.63 11.90
C GLN A 7 -7.12 -15.38 11.18
N THR A 8 -6.28 -14.34 11.17
CA THR A 8 -6.46 -13.16 10.34
C THR A 8 -6.42 -13.61 8.88
N MET A 9 -7.54 -13.44 8.19
CA MET A 9 -7.66 -13.74 6.77
C MET A 9 -7.23 -12.50 5.98
N PHE A 10 -6.31 -12.68 5.04
CA PHE A 10 -5.89 -11.62 4.12
C PHE A 10 -6.57 -11.77 2.77
N MET A 11 -6.58 -10.71 1.94
CA MET A 11 -7.25 -10.76 0.64
C MET A 11 -6.64 -11.80 -0.31
N PHE A 12 -5.34 -12.06 -0.19
CA PHE A 12 -4.67 -13.11 -0.97
C PHE A 12 -5.10 -14.54 -0.60
N ASP A 13 -5.63 -14.74 0.61
CA ASP A 13 -6.19 -16.02 1.06
C ASP A 13 -7.64 -16.21 0.55
N VAL A 14 -8.27 -15.15 0.07
CA VAL A 14 -9.66 -15.19 -0.40
C VAL A 14 -9.75 -15.94 -1.73
N PRO A 15 -10.63 -16.95 -1.85
CA PRO A 15 -10.88 -17.61 -3.13
C PRO A 15 -11.26 -16.62 -4.23
N GLY A 16 -10.74 -16.80 -5.45
CA GLY A 16 -10.95 -15.83 -6.54
C GLY A 16 -12.42 -15.48 -6.82
N ALA A 17 -13.36 -16.41 -6.62
CA ALA A 17 -14.79 -16.14 -6.76
C ALA A 17 -15.33 -15.16 -5.71
N ASP A 18 -14.84 -15.24 -4.47
CA ASP A 18 -15.23 -14.31 -3.40
C ASP A 18 -14.54 -12.97 -3.56
N ALA A 19 -13.30 -12.94 -4.03
CA ALA A 19 -12.62 -11.70 -4.34
C ALA A 19 -13.27 -10.95 -5.52
N GLU A 20 -13.73 -11.68 -6.55
CA GLU A 20 -14.54 -11.09 -7.63
C GLU A 20 -15.86 -10.52 -7.08
N ARG A 21 -16.52 -11.21 -6.14
CA ARG A 21 -17.73 -10.67 -5.49
C ARG A 21 -17.44 -9.41 -4.70
N TYR A 22 -16.30 -9.35 -4.01
CA TYR A 22 -15.86 -8.15 -3.31
C TYR A 22 -15.57 -7.01 -4.29
N LEU A 23 -14.87 -7.29 -5.40
CA LEU A 23 -14.64 -6.32 -6.46
C LEU A 23 -15.95 -5.76 -7.03
N GLN A 24 -16.93 -6.61 -7.34
CA GLN A 24 -18.25 -6.17 -7.81
C GLN A 24 -18.97 -5.31 -6.77
N HIS A 25 -18.81 -5.62 -5.48
CA HIS A 25 -19.32 -4.77 -4.42
C HIS A 25 -18.66 -3.39 -4.39
N VAL A 26 -17.33 -3.32 -4.48
CA VAL A 26 -16.55 -2.07 -4.60
C VAL A 26 -17.04 -1.23 -5.78
N ILE A 27 -17.30 -1.86 -6.93
CA ILE A 27 -17.85 -1.17 -8.11
C ILE A 27 -19.25 -0.60 -7.82
N GLN A 28 -20.16 -1.41 -7.28
CA GLN A 28 -21.56 -1.03 -7.08
C GLN A 28 -21.73 0.11 -6.07
N ARG A 29 -20.90 0.12 -5.02
CA ARG A 29 -20.97 1.15 -3.97
C ARG A 29 -20.32 2.48 -4.34
N GLY A 30 -19.47 2.52 -5.38
CA GLY A 30 -18.68 3.70 -5.72
C GLY A 30 -19.50 5.00 -5.78
N PRO A 31 -20.62 5.05 -6.53
CA PRO A 31 -21.48 6.24 -6.58
C PRO A 31 -22.01 6.67 -5.20
N ILE A 32 -22.44 5.71 -4.37
CA ILE A 32 -22.98 5.98 -3.02
C ILE A 32 -21.88 6.58 -2.14
N ARG A 33 -20.66 6.03 -2.20
CA ARG A 33 -19.54 6.50 -1.38
C ARG A 33 -19.08 7.91 -1.76
N LEU A 34 -19.17 8.29 -3.02
CA LEU A 34 -18.89 9.66 -3.45
C LEU A 34 -19.98 10.64 -2.98
N VAL A 35 -21.25 10.23 -2.97
CA VAL A 35 -22.35 11.02 -2.38
C VAL A 35 -22.12 11.18 -0.87
N ASP A 36 -21.81 10.09 -0.16
CA ASP A 36 -21.50 10.12 1.27
C ASP A 36 -20.33 11.07 1.58
N LEU A 37 -19.26 11.01 0.78
CA LEU A 37 -18.11 11.91 0.91
C LEU A 37 -18.51 13.37 0.72
N ALA A 38 -19.27 13.67 -0.34
CA ALA A 38 -19.73 15.03 -0.64
C ALA A 38 -20.54 15.61 0.53
N HIS A 39 -21.54 14.87 1.02
CA HIS A 39 -22.37 15.31 2.15
C HIS A 39 -21.57 15.40 3.45
N HIS A 40 -20.64 14.47 3.69
CA HIS A 40 -19.80 14.51 4.89
C HIS A 40 -18.86 15.72 4.88
N MET A 41 -18.22 16.03 3.74
CA MET A 41 -17.42 17.24 3.58
C MET A 41 -18.28 18.49 3.79
N ALA A 42 -19.45 18.60 3.15
CA ALA A 42 -20.33 19.75 3.33
C ALA A 42 -20.77 19.94 4.79
N ALA A 43 -21.11 18.86 5.49
CA ALA A 43 -21.56 18.91 6.89
C ALA A 43 -20.43 19.27 7.88
N THR A 44 -19.17 18.99 7.53
CA THR A 44 -18.00 19.18 8.41
C THR A 44 -17.12 20.35 8.00
N GLY A 45 -17.55 21.16 7.03
CA GLY A 45 -16.78 22.31 6.53
C GLY A 45 -15.56 21.92 5.69
N GLY A 46 -15.59 20.75 5.05
CA GLY A 46 -14.55 20.27 4.16
C GLY A 46 -14.45 21.04 2.83
N PRO A 47 -13.31 20.93 2.14
CA PRO A 47 -12.99 21.70 0.93
C PRO A 47 -13.68 21.17 -0.34
N ILE A 48 -15.01 20.97 -0.30
CA ILE A 48 -15.75 20.30 -1.38
C ILE A 48 -15.58 20.99 -2.75
N GLU A 49 -15.48 22.32 -2.77
CA GLU A 49 -15.31 23.10 -4.01
C GLU A 49 -13.92 22.91 -4.66
N LEU A 50 -12.94 22.40 -3.92
CA LEU A 50 -11.60 22.09 -4.44
C LEU A 50 -11.48 20.66 -4.98
N MET A 51 -12.55 19.85 -4.88
CA MET A 51 -12.55 18.44 -5.24
C MET A 51 -12.78 18.24 -6.74
N ASP A 52 -11.92 18.80 -7.57
CA ASP A 52 -12.02 18.83 -9.02
C ASP A 52 -11.50 17.55 -9.71
N GLY A 53 -11.06 16.55 -8.95
CA GLY A 53 -10.48 15.32 -9.49
C GLY A 53 -9.09 15.52 -10.13
N SER A 54 -8.36 16.57 -9.76
CA SER A 54 -6.95 16.75 -10.09
C SER A 54 -6.04 16.17 -9.01
N HIS A 55 -4.76 15.94 -9.33
CA HIS A 55 -3.77 15.55 -8.33
C HIS A 55 -3.65 16.57 -7.17
N ALA A 56 -3.78 17.86 -7.50
CA ALA A 56 -3.68 18.94 -6.52
C ALA A 56 -4.81 18.88 -5.47
N SER A 57 -5.99 18.37 -5.83
CA SER A 57 -7.12 18.21 -4.92
C SER A 57 -6.89 17.17 -3.81
N LEU A 58 -5.92 16.26 -3.96
CA LEU A 58 -5.60 15.24 -2.95
C LEU A 58 -5.01 15.85 -1.67
N VAL A 59 -4.30 16.97 -1.77
CA VAL A 59 -3.71 17.69 -0.63
C VAL A 59 -4.81 18.23 0.31
N PRO A 60 -5.73 19.10 -0.13
CA PRO A 60 -6.80 19.59 0.73
C PRO A 60 -7.75 18.47 1.20
N LEU A 61 -7.95 17.42 0.39
CA LEU A 61 -8.72 16.25 0.80
C LEU A 61 -8.08 15.54 2.02
N TRP A 62 -6.76 15.32 1.99
CA TRP A 62 -6.04 14.71 3.09
C TRP A 62 -5.93 15.60 4.32
N GLU A 63 -5.70 16.91 4.14
CA GLU A 63 -5.73 17.89 5.23
C GLU A 63 -7.04 17.82 6.00
N TRP A 64 -8.16 17.79 5.27
CA TRP A 64 -9.48 17.63 5.86
C TRP A 64 -9.62 16.27 6.58
N HIS A 65 -9.14 15.16 5.99
CA HIS A 65 -9.15 13.85 6.66
C HIS A 65 -8.43 13.84 8.01
N VAL A 66 -7.24 14.44 8.06
CA VAL A 66 -6.43 14.56 9.27
C VAL A 66 -7.18 15.39 10.33
N GLN A 67 -7.87 16.46 9.91
CA GLN A 67 -8.73 17.24 10.81
C GLN A 67 -9.90 16.41 11.34
N GLN A 68 -10.56 15.63 10.49
CA GLN A 68 -11.62 14.71 10.92
C GLN A 68 -11.09 13.71 11.94
N TRP A 69 -9.93 13.10 11.69
CA TRP A 69 -9.29 12.19 12.64
C TRP A 69 -9.02 12.85 13.99
N ARG A 70 -8.40 14.04 13.99
CA ARG A 70 -8.13 14.81 15.23
C ARG A 70 -9.40 15.19 15.99
N ALA A 71 -10.51 15.40 15.27
CA ALA A 71 -11.83 15.66 15.83
C ALA A 71 -12.58 14.37 16.24
N GLY A 72 -11.97 13.20 16.11
CA GLY A 72 -12.58 11.91 16.42
C GLY A 72 -13.67 11.52 15.44
N PHE A 73 -13.50 11.81 14.15
CA PHE A 73 -14.38 11.46 13.01
C PHE A 73 -15.87 11.83 13.23
N PRO A 74 -16.21 13.11 13.41
CA PRO A 74 -17.57 13.53 13.72
C PRO A 74 -18.59 13.02 12.69
N GLY A 75 -19.72 12.50 13.15
CA GLY A 75 -20.76 11.97 12.26
C GLY A 75 -20.52 10.53 11.76
N ILE A 76 -19.34 9.95 11.97
CA ILE A 76 -19.09 8.51 11.75
C ILE A 76 -19.37 7.76 13.06
N ALA A 77 -20.19 6.70 13.02
CA ALA A 77 -20.51 5.93 14.22
C ALA A 77 -19.27 5.22 14.80
N GLU A 78 -19.23 5.02 16.13
CA GLU A 78 -18.10 4.35 16.79
C GLU A 78 -17.86 2.95 16.21
N GLY A 79 -18.90 2.13 16.05
CA GLY A 79 -18.80 0.79 15.47
C GLY A 79 -18.72 0.72 13.93
N ALA A 80 -18.47 1.82 13.24
CA ALA A 80 -18.37 1.81 11.78
C ALA A 80 -17.15 0.99 11.32
N SER A 81 -17.33 0.17 10.29
CA SER A 81 -16.29 -0.70 9.75
C SER A 81 -16.33 -0.66 8.22
N SER A 82 -15.15 -0.52 7.59
CA SER A 82 -15.02 -0.51 6.13
C SER A 82 -15.55 -1.81 5.52
N SER A 83 -15.99 -1.79 4.26
CA SER A 83 -16.42 -3.03 3.60
C SER A 83 -15.28 -4.03 3.49
N TYR A 84 -14.03 -3.58 3.33
CA TYR A 84 -12.84 -4.43 3.40
C TYR A 84 -12.75 -5.19 4.73
N ALA A 85 -12.84 -4.47 5.86
CA ALA A 85 -12.77 -5.07 7.18
C ALA A 85 -13.97 -5.97 7.47
N GLN A 86 -15.18 -5.56 7.06
CA GLN A 86 -16.37 -6.40 7.18
C GLN A 86 -16.26 -7.69 6.37
N PHE A 87 -15.75 -7.58 5.13
CA PHE A 87 -15.58 -8.70 4.21
C PHE A 87 -14.55 -9.68 4.76
N LEU A 88 -13.36 -9.22 5.14
CA LEU A 88 -12.35 -10.12 5.70
C LEU A 88 -12.64 -10.57 7.14
N GLY A 89 -13.72 -10.07 7.75
CA GLY A 89 -14.05 -10.38 9.14
C GLY A 89 -13.00 -9.85 10.12
N LEU A 90 -12.32 -8.76 9.76
CA LEU A 90 -11.30 -8.14 10.61
C LEU A 90 -11.95 -7.60 11.87
N THR A 91 -11.48 -8.08 13.01
CA THR A 91 -11.77 -7.54 14.33
C THR A 91 -10.61 -6.65 14.74
N GLY A 92 -10.88 -5.63 15.56
CA GLY A 92 -9.85 -4.69 15.98
C GLY A 92 -10.40 -3.58 16.84
N PRO A 93 -9.52 -2.68 17.33
CA PRO A 93 -9.94 -1.51 18.07
C PRO A 93 -10.96 -0.71 17.25
N THR A 94 -12.06 -0.33 17.90
CA THR A 94 -13.16 0.45 17.32
C THR A 94 -12.67 1.65 16.52
N GLU A 95 -11.66 2.36 17.03
CA GLU A 95 -11.06 3.52 16.37
C GLU A 95 -10.34 3.18 15.06
N SER A 96 -9.67 2.02 14.98
CA SER A 96 -8.97 1.58 13.77
C SER A 96 -9.96 1.24 12.65
N LEU A 97 -10.99 0.47 12.98
CA LEU A 97 -12.06 0.12 12.05
C LEU A 97 -12.77 1.37 11.53
N ARG A 98 -13.09 2.31 12.43
CA ARG A 98 -13.72 3.59 12.11
C ARG A 98 -12.85 4.47 11.21
N ALA A 99 -11.55 4.49 11.42
CA ALA A 99 -10.63 5.24 10.57
C ALA A 99 -10.54 4.63 9.16
N THR A 100 -10.46 3.31 9.03
CA THR A 100 -10.49 2.66 7.70
C THR A 100 -11.81 2.88 6.97
N TYR A 101 -12.93 2.91 7.71
CA TYR A 101 -14.24 3.28 7.15
C TYR A 101 -14.22 4.72 6.62
N ALA A 102 -13.66 5.66 7.37
CA ALA A 102 -13.54 7.06 6.97
C ALA A 102 -12.68 7.25 5.70
N ALA A 103 -11.67 6.40 5.51
CA ALA A 103 -10.77 6.43 4.35
C ALA A 103 -11.38 5.79 3.10
N GLU A 104 -12.42 4.97 3.22
CA GLU A 104 -12.96 4.20 2.10
C GLU A 104 -13.48 5.05 0.92
N PRO A 105 -14.16 6.18 1.14
CA PRO A 105 -14.54 7.07 0.05
C PRO A 105 -13.34 7.69 -0.71
N PHE A 106 -12.15 7.75 -0.10
CA PHE A 106 -10.94 8.27 -0.76
C PHE A 106 -10.54 7.38 -1.93
N ALA A 107 -10.70 6.06 -1.81
CA ALA A 107 -10.41 5.12 -2.89
C ALA A 107 -11.29 5.38 -4.12
N HIS A 108 -12.58 5.69 -3.89
CA HIS A 108 -13.51 6.02 -4.97
C HIS A 108 -13.26 7.41 -5.56
N TYR A 109 -12.86 8.39 -4.74
CA TYR A 109 -12.43 9.69 -5.25
C TYR A 109 -11.17 9.56 -6.11
N LEU A 110 -10.20 8.76 -5.67
CA LEU A 110 -8.98 8.46 -6.41
C LEU A 110 -9.28 7.75 -7.73
N PHE A 111 -10.26 6.86 -7.77
CA PHE A 111 -10.74 6.26 -9.03
C PHE A 111 -11.30 7.31 -10.00
N GLU A 112 -12.15 8.22 -9.55
CA GLU A 112 -12.68 9.30 -10.41
C GLU A 112 -11.59 10.26 -10.87
N MET A 113 -10.61 10.54 -10.00
CA MET A 113 -9.39 11.26 -10.38
C MET A 113 -8.70 10.50 -11.52
N VAL A 114 -8.31 9.24 -11.34
CA VAL A 114 -7.64 8.42 -12.37
C VAL A 114 -8.42 8.38 -13.69
N ARG A 115 -9.76 8.25 -13.65
CA ARG A 115 -10.62 8.27 -14.84
C ARG A 115 -10.55 9.55 -15.66
N ARG A 116 -10.26 10.69 -15.03
CA ARG A 116 -10.09 11.96 -15.76
C ARG A 116 -8.81 11.97 -16.60
N TYR A 117 -7.77 11.31 -16.13
CA TYR A 117 -6.47 11.20 -16.81
C TYR A 117 -6.44 10.04 -17.81
N SER A 118 -7.13 8.93 -17.48
CA SER A 118 -7.21 7.72 -18.28
C SER A 118 -8.69 7.32 -18.40
N PRO A 119 -9.42 7.76 -19.44
CA PRO A 119 -10.86 7.49 -19.59
C PRO A 119 -11.25 6.01 -19.65
N ASP A 120 -10.30 5.14 -19.98
CA ASP A 120 -10.40 3.68 -19.97
C ASP A 120 -10.24 3.05 -18.57
N ALA A 121 -9.97 3.87 -17.54
CA ALA A 121 -9.77 3.38 -16.19
C ALA A 121 -11.03 2.68 -15.65
N HIS A 122 -10.84 1.50 -15.11
CA HIS A 122 -11.89 0.67 -14.55
C HIS A 122 -11.36 -0.11 -13.34
N TRP A 123 -12.26 -0.49 -12.45
CA TRP A 123 -11.92 -1.43 -11.38
C TRP A 123 -11.64 -2.81 -11.97
N GLY A 124 -10.60 -3.46 -11.46
CA GLY A 124 -10.25 -4.83 -11.80
C GLY A 124 -9.52 -5.49 -10.64
N PRO A 125 -9.36 -6.82 -10.67
CA PRO A 125 -8.49 -7.49 -9.72
C PRO A 125 -7.04 -7.10 -10.01
N TYR A 126 -6.23 -7.03 -8.95
CA TYR A 126 -4.79 -6.92 -9.09
C TYR A 126 -4.26 -8.04 -10.00
N PRO A 127 -3.56 -7.71 -11.10
CA PRO A 127 -3.16 -8.68 -12.11
C PRO A 127 -2.15 -9.65 -11.52
N TRP A 128 -2.50 -10.94 -11.55
CA TRP A 128 -1.77 -12.09 -10.99
C TRP A 128 -0.34 -12.32 -11.50
N ARG A 129 0.18 -11.47 -12.40
CA ARG A 129 1.41 -11.74 -13.17
C ARG A 129 2.66 -11.69 -12.29
N VAL A 130 2.56 -11.14 -11.09
CA VAL A 130 3.57 -11.26 -10.05
C VAL A 130 3.14 -12.42 -9.16
N LYS A 131 3.69 -13.61 -9.39
CA LYS A 131 3.29 -14.87 -8.72
C LYS A 131 3.43 -14.81 -7.19
N SER A 132 4.12 -13.78 -6.70
CA SER A 132 4.63 -13.57 -5.36
C SER A 132 3.94 -12.46 -4.57
N ASP A 133 2.97 -11.77 -5.15
CA ASP A 133 2.36 -10.60 -4.54
C ASP A 133 1.24 -11.01 -3.55
N ASP A 134 1.38 -10.59 -2.30
CA ASP A 134 0.37 -10.68 -1.23
C ASP A 134 -0.89 -9.85 -1.55
N ARG A 135 -0.93 -9.19 -2.70
CA ARG A 135 -2.08 -8.41 -3.18
C ARG A 135 -2.94 -9.17 -4.17
N ARG A 136 -2.71 -10.47 -4.36
CA ARG A 136 -3.53 -11.27 -5.27
C ARG A 136 -5.02 -11.09 -4.93
N ASN A 137 -5.80 -10.74 -5.93
CA ASN A 137 -7.23 -10.46 -5.85
C ASN A 137 -7.65 -9.17 -5.12
N GLU A 138 -6.72 -8.29 -4.72
CA GLU A 138 -7.12 -6.96 -4.21
C GLU A 138 -7.77 -6.12 -5.33
N PRO A 139 -8.80 -5.31 -5.04
CA PRO A 139 -9.34 -4.34 -5.99
C PRO A 139 -8.30 -3.28 -6.34
N ALA A 140 -8.05 -3.12 -7.64
CA ALA A 140 -7.18 -2.10 -8.19
C ALA A 140 -7.91 -1.35 -9.32
N VAL A 141 -7.38 -0.17 -9.66
CA VAL A 141 -7.81 0.59 -10.84
C VAL A 141 -6.84 0.26 -11.98
N LEU A 142 -7.35 -0.38 -13.03
CA LEU A 142 -6.59 -0.74 -14.22
C LEU A 142 -6.78 0.34 -15.27
N CYS A 143 -5.70 0.80 -15.90
CA CYS A 143 -5.77 1.88 -16.88
C CYS A 143 -4.53 1.91 -17.80
N SER A 144 -4.66 2.50 -18.99
CA SER A 144 -3.56 2.58 -19.95
C SER A 144 -2.41 3.51 -19.55
N VAL A 145 -2.70 4.59 -18.81
CA VAL A 145 -1.68 5.58 -18.44
C VAL A 145 -0.70 5.02 -17.41
N TRP A 146 -1.21 4.42 -16.34
CA TRP A 146 -0.40 3.93 -15.21
C TRP A 146 -0.27 2.40 -15.15
N GLY A 147 -1.00 1.68 -16.00
CA GLY A 147 -1.14 0.23 -15.93
C GLY A 147 -2.05 -0.20 -14.78
N LEU A 148 -1.68 0.17 -13.55
CA LEU A 148 -2.36 -0.18 -12.33
C LEU A 148 -2.20 0.89 -11.24
N VAL A 149 -3.29 1.15 -10.52
CA VAL A 149 -3.32 2.02 -9.35
C VAL A 149 -4.01 1.29 -8.19
N MET A 150 -3.30 1.15 -7.07
CA MET A 150 -3.89 0.71 -5.80
C MET A 150 -4.69 1.87 -5.21
N ALA A 151 -6.00 1.73 -5.06
CA ALA A 151 -6.84 2.83 -4.56
C ALA A 151 -7.20 2.67 -3.08
N GLU A 152 -7.59 1.47 -2.64
CA GLU A 152 -7.96 1.21 -1.24
C GLU A 152 -6.74 1.14 -0.32
N GLU A 153 -5.68 0.46 -0.75
CA GLU A 153 -4.50 0.19 0.06
C GLU A 153 -3.78 1.49 0.51
N PRO A 154 -3.50 2.49 -0.36
CA PRO A 154 -2.80 3.69 0.08
C PRO A 154 -3.62 4.50 1.08
N ALA A 155 -4.94 4.62 0.87
CA ALA A 155 -5.84 5.34 1.78
C ALA A 155 -5.89 4.65 3.16
N ARG A 156 -5.99 3.32 3.16
CA ARG A 156 -5.96 2.47 4.37
C ARG A 156 -4.62 2.59 5.10
N ASN A 157 -3.50 2.42 4.39
CA ASN A 157 -2.16 2.45 4.95
C ASN A 157 -1.80 3.84 5.50
N ALA A 158 -2.16 4.91 4.79
CA ALA A 158 -1.96 6.27 5.27
C ALA A 158 -2.74 6.51 6.57
N THR A 159 -3.98 6.04 6.64
CA THR A 159 -4.83 6.17 7.83
C THR A 159 -4.32 5.31 9.00
N ALA A 160 -3.90 4.08 8.76
CA ALA A 160 -3.29 3.24 9.78
C ALA A 160 -2.01 3.87 10.36
N ARG A 161 -1.19 4.51 9.50
CA ARG A 161 0.02 5.23 9.93
C ARG A 161 -0.29 6.48 10.75
N LEU A 162 -1.39 7.18 10.47
CA LEU A 162 -1.87 8.29 11.33
C LEU A 162 -2.19 7.79 12.74
N LEU A 163 -2.94 6.69 12.86
CA LEU A 163 -3.33 6.12 14.15
C LEU A 163 -2.14 5.67 14.99
N GLN A 164 -1.07 5.20 14.35
CA GLN A 164 0.16 4.80 15.03
C GLN A 164 0.99 6.00 15.56
N GLY A 165 0.56 7.24 15.32
CA GLY A 165 1.25 8.43 15.82
C GLY A 165 2.64 8.66 15.23
N ARG A 166 2.93 8.09 14.05
CA ARG A 166 4.26 8.17 13.45
C ARG A 166 4.59 9.64 13.06
N PRO A 167 5.78 10.16 13.42
CA PRO A 167 6.13 11.57 13.19
C PRO A 167 5.99 12.02 11.73
N GLY A 168 5.34 13.18 11.51
CA GLY A 168 5.18 13.84 10.22
C GLY A 168 4.21 13.16 9.25
N ARG A 169 3.37 12.22 9.71
CA ARG A 169 2.35 11.55 8.87
C ARG A 169 1.04 12.34 8.76
N ASP A 170 0.85 13.32 9.63
CA ASP A 170 -0.15 14.37 9.52
C ASP A 170 0.25 15.49 8.55
N SER A 171 1.45 15.41 7.95
CA SER A 171 1.93 16.34 6.94
C SER A 171 1.21 16.10 5.59
N PRO A 172 0.53 17.10 5.02
CA PRO A 172 -0.11 17.02 3.71
C PRO A 172 0.88 16.73 2.59
N THR A 173 2.07 17.31 2.69
CA THR A 173 3.16 17.11 1.73
C THR A 173 3.60 15.65 1.70
N ARG A 174 3.76 14.99 2.85
CA ARG A 174 4.17 13.57 2.87
C ARG A 174 3.12 12.60 2.34
N PHE A 175 1.84 12.95 2.45
CA PHE A 175 0.77 12.16 1.83
C PHE A 175 0.75 12.36 0.32
N TYR A 176 0.94 13.61 -0.13
CA TYR A 176 1.13 13.89 -1.55
C TYR A 176 2.35 13.16 -2.10
N ASP A 177 3.51 13.21 -1.42
CA ASP A 177 4.72 12.49 -1.83
C ASP A 177 4.47 10.98 -1.90
N LEU A 178 3.69 10.42 -0.97
CA LEU A 178 3.29 9.01 -0.99
C LEU A 178 2.41 8.69 -2.20
N LEU A 179 1.42 9.54 -2.50
CA LEU A 179 0.56 9.36 -3.66
C LEU A 179 1.30 9.61 -4.97
N GLU A 180 2.19 10.59 -5.02
CA GLU A 180 3.09 10.85 -6.14
C GLU A 180 3.97 9.64 -6.41
N PHE A 181 4.54 9.05 -5.35
CA PHE A 181 5.34 7.83 -5.43
C PHE A 181 4.51 6.64 -5.94
N ILE A 182 3.35 6.36 -5.31
CA ILE A 182 2.52 5.20 -5.66
C ILE A 182 1.91 5.31 -7.06
N LEU A 183 1.47 6.51 -7.43
CA LEU A 183 0.75 6.75 -8.68
C LEU A 183 1.68 7.27 -9.78
N LYS A 184 2.97 7.43 -9.52
CA LYS A 184 3.96 8.01 -10.45
C LYS A 184 3.44 9.30 -11.11
N LEU A 185 2.79 10.17 -10.33
CA LEU A 185 2.05 11.33 -10.86
C LEU A 185 2.94 12.24 -11.71
N SER A 186 4.22 12.37 -11.33
CA SER A 186 5.22 13.19 -12.03
C SER A 186 5.73 12.56 -13.33
N ALA A 187 5.61 11.24 -13.50
CA ALA A 187 5.96 10.56 -14.75
C ALA A 187 4.90 10.75 -15.85
N HIS A 188 3.69 11.21 -15.48
CA HIS A 188 2.56 11.38 -16.40
C HIS A 188 1.93 12.78 -16.26
N PRO A 189 2.63 13.84 -16.69
CA PRO A 189 2.12 15.20 -16.62
C PRO A 189 0.99 15.40 -17.64
N VAL A 190 -0.23 15.06 -17.25
CA VAL A 190 -1.44 15.40 -18.01
C VAL A 190 -1.98 16.72 -17.49
N VAL A 191 -2.05 17.72 -18.35
CA VAL A 191 -2.73 18.97 -18.05
C VAL A 191 -4.22 18.75 -18.26
N LEU A 192 -4.96 18.56 -17.18
CA LEU A 192 -6.42 18.58 -17.24
C LEU A 192 -6.92 20.02 -17.41
N PRO A 193 -7.98 20.25 -18.19
CA PRO A 193 -8.63 21.54 -18.23
C PRO A 193 -9.17 21.88 -16.82
N PRO A 194 -9.17 23.17 -16.43
CA PRO A 194 -9.81 23.60 -15.19
C PRO A 194 -11.26 23.10 -15.15
N ALA A 195 -11.63 22.45 -14.06
CA ALA A 195 -12.94 21.88 -13.89
C ALA A 195 -13.52 22.29 -12.53
N GLY A 196 -14.84 22.39 -12.45
CA GLY A 196 -15.51 22.46 -11.16
C GLY A 196 -15.36 21.15 -10.38
N SER A 197 -15.66 21.22 -9.09
CA SER A 197 -15.72 20.05 -8.21
C SER A 197 -16.59 18.93 -8.80
N ILE A 198 -16.09 17.69 -8.74
CA ILE A 198 -16.88 16.49 -9.06
C ILE A 198 -17.81 16.09 -7.91
N LEU A 199 -17.57 16.60 -6.71
CA LEU A 199 -18.37 16.28 -5.53
C LEU A 199 -19.51 17.27 -5.28
N THR A 200 -19.33 18.57 -5.59
CA THR A 200 -20.37 19.59 -5.38
C THR A 200 -21.71 19.23 -6.04
N PRO A 201 -21.76 18.73 -7.30
CA PRO A 201 -23.03 18.29 -7.91
C PRO A 201 -23.73 17.15 -7.16
N LEU A 202 -22.99 16.31 -6.43
CA LEU A 202 -23.53 15.15 -5.72
C LEU A 202 -24.34 15.55 -4.47
N LEU A 203 -24.22 16.79 -3.99
CA LEU A 203 -25.04 17.31 -2.90
C LEU A 203 -26.55 17.32 -3.22
N GLN A 204 -26.91 17.29 -4.50
CA GLN A 204 -28.30 17.21 -4.95
C GLN A 204 -28.90 15.80 -4.82
N ILE A 205 -28.06 14.79 -4.63
CA ILE A 205 -28.47 13.41 -4.43
C ILE A 205 -28.58 13.18 -2.93
N ALA A 206 -29.74 12.74 -2.45
CA ALA A 206 -29.90 12.42 -1.03
C ALA A 206 -28.96 11.27 -0.64
N PRO A 207 -28.28 11.33 0.52
CA PRO A 207 -27.49 10.21 1.01
C PRO A 207 -28.38 8.96 1.11
N ALA A 208 -27.84 7.82 0.70
CA ALA A 208 -28.51 6.56 0.96
C ALA A 208 -28.63 6.36 2.49
N PRO A 209 -29.70 5.72 2.99
CA PRO A 209 -29.71 5.25 4.37
C PRO A 209 -28.43 4.46 4.64
N ARG A 210 -27.84 4.62 5.83
CA ARG A 210 -26.60 3.92 6.24
C ARG A 210 -26.76 2.41 6.40
N ASP A 211 -27.88 1.85 5.94
CA ASP A 211 -28.10 0.42 5.88
C ASP A 211 -27.21 -0.13 4.77
N ASP A 212 -26.07 -0.69 5.19
CA ASP A 212 -25.08 -1.30 4.31
C ASP A 212 -25.78 -2.37 3.46
N PRO A 213 -25.93 -2.18 2.14
CA PRO A 213 -26.70 -3.07 1.29
C PRO A 213 -25.96 -4.42 1.16
N GLY A 214 -26.20 -5.29 2.12
CA GLY A 214 -25.67 -6.65 2.17
C GLY A 214 -24.25 -6.72 2.70
N ARG A 215 -24.11 -7.04 4.01
CA ARG A 215 -22.86 -7.53 4.57
C ARG A 215 -22.36 -8.70 3.74
N LEU A 216 -21.33 -8.47 2.93
CA LEU A 216 -20.67 -9.54 2.19
C LEU A 216 -19.75 -10.27 3.15
N VAL A 217 -20.05 -11.53 3.39
CA VAL A 217 -19.16 -12.44 4.11
C VAL A 217 -18.60 -13.42 3.06
N PRO A 218 -17.27 -13.54 2.94
CA PRO A 218 -16.64 -14.53 2.07
C PRO A 218 -17.13 -15.89 2.51
N HIS A 219 -17.39 -16.74 1.53
CA HIS A 219 -17.81 -18.08 1.82
C HIS A 219 -16.57 -18.78 2.39
N ARG A 220 -16.63 -19.15 3.67
CA ARG A 220 -15.70 -20.16 4.23
C ARG A 220 -16.05 -21.51 3.64
N GLY A 221 -15.93 -21.64 2.32
CA GLY A 221 -16.04 -22.90 1.64
C GLY A 221 -14.89 -23.76 2.14
N SER A 222 -15.22 -24.89 2.77
CA SER A 222 -14.29 -25.97 3.11
C SER A 222 -13.71 -26.65 1.87
N THR A 223 -13.68 -25.96 0.72
CA THR A 223 -13.10 -26.44 -0.51
C THR A 223 -11.60 -26.52 -0.23
N PRO A 224 -11.01 -27.72 -0.16
CA PRO A 224 -9.57 -27.83 -0.17
C PRO A 224 -9.14 -27.08 -1.42
N VAL A 225 -8.31 -26.05 -1.28
CA VAL A 225 -7.60 -25.49 -2.42
C VAL A 225 -7.00 -26.71 -3.12
N PRO A 226 -7.44 -27.09 -4.33
CA PRO A 226 -6.86 -28.22 -5.02
C PRO A 226 -5.38 -27.88 -5.07
N ALA A 227 -4.55 -28.71 -4.43
CA ALA A 227 -3.12 -28.48 -4.35
C ALA A 227 -2.64 -28.20 -5.78
N THR A 228 -2.49 -26.91 -6.11
CA THR A 228 -1.99 -26.46 -7.39
C THR A 228 -0.64 -27.13 -7.49
N GLY A 229 -0.53 -28.05 -8.46
CA GLY A 229 0.48 -29.11 -8.46
C GLY A 229 1.81 -28.60 -7.94
N ALA A 230 2.35 -29.29 -6.92
CA ALA A 230 3.49 -28.88 -6.13
C ALA A 230 4.56 -28.18 -6.99
N GLY A 231 4.50 -26.85 -7.04
CA GLY A 231 5.67 -26.06 -7.30
C GLY A 231 6.69 -26.38 -6.20
N PRO A 232 7.99 -26.18 -6.46
CA PRO A 232 8.99 -26.34 -5.41
C PRO A 232 8.52 -25.56 -4.17
N ALA A 233 8.56 -26.21 -3.01
CA ALA A 233 8.14 -25.60 -1.75
C ALA A 233 8.83 -24.23 -1.62
N LEU A 234 8.03 -23.16 -1.64
CA LEU A 234 8.54 -21.83 -1.36
C LEU A 234 8.90 -21.79 0.12
N ILE A 235 9.97 -21.08 0.44
CA ILE A 235 10.36 -20.91 1.84
C ILE A 235 9.26 -20.06 2.51
N GLY A 236 8.84 -20.46 3.72
CA GLY A 236 8.00 -19.61 4.57
C GLY A 236 8.75 -18.32 4.97
N PRO A 237 8.20 -17.46 5.86
CA PRO A 237 8.91 -16.28 6.32
C PRO A 237 10.29 -16.72 6.86
N THR A 238 11.33 -16.38 6.10
CA THR A 238 12.71 -16.75 6.39
C THR A 238 13.37 -15.62 7.14
N GLU A 239 14.45 -15.95 7.86
CA GLU A 239 15.38 -14.99 8.44
C GLU A 239 15.72 -13.87 7.43
N ASP A 240 15.49 -12.62 7.83
CA ASP A 240 15.84 -11.45 7.03
C ASP A 240 17.35 -11.36 6.91
N LEU A 241 17.87 -10.99 5.74
CA LEU A 241 19.30 -10.76 5.57
C LEU A 241 19.59 -9.27 5.73
N ILE A 242 20.58 -8.93 6.53
CA ILE A 242 21.01 -7.55 6.73
C ILE A 242 22.46 -7.39 6.30
N VAL A 243 22.71 -6.47 5.37
CA VAL A 243 24.05 -5.99 5.02
C VAL A 243 24.37 -4.76 5.84
N VAL A 244 25.37 -4.86 6.70
CA VAL A 244 25.81 -3.80 7.63
C VAL A 244 27.33 -3.76 7.74
N ALA A 245 27.86 -2.65 8.22
CA ALA A 245 29.29 -2.55 8.50
C ALA A 245 29.78 -3.62 9.51
N PRO A 246 31.05 -4.04 9.44
CA PRO A 246 31.60 -5.02 10.37
C PRO A 246 31.47 -4.56 11.84
N GLY A 247 30.97 -5.44 12.70
CA GLY A 247 30.78 -5.16 14.12
C GLY A 247 29.55 -4.33 14.47
N ALA A 248 28.68 -4.01 13.49
CA ALA A 248 27.40 -3.36 13.75
C ALA A 248 26.50 -4.21 14.66
N ASP A 249 25.77 -3.52 15.53
CA ASP A 249 24.68 -4.07 16.34
C ASP A 249 23.39 -4.09 15.50
N LEU A 250 22.76 -5.27 15.40
CA LEU A 250 21.55 -5.44 14.60
C LEU A 250 20.32 -4.82 15.27
N GLU A 251 20.33 -4.66 16.60
CA GLU A 251 19.23 -3.99 17.31
C GLU A 251 19.28 -2.46 17.14
N ASN A 252 20.42 -1.92 16.71
CA ASN A 252 20.67 -0.47 16.61
C ASN A 252 21.41 -0.11 15.30
N VAL A 253 20.92 -0.62 14.17
CA VAL A 253 21.56 -0.43 12.85
C VAL A 253 21.79 1.05 12.52
N GLU A 254 20.93 1.97 12.96
CA GLU A 254 21.11 3.41 12.73
C GLU A 254 22.41 3.97 13.31
N GLN A 255 23.02 3.30 14.29
CA GLN A 255 24.30 3.67 14.90
C GLN A 255 25.52 3.04 14.21
N ALA A 256 25.30 2.14 13.24
CA ALA A 256 26.37 1.46 12.53
C ALA A 256 27.25 2.44 11.74
N PRO A 257 28.53 2.11 11.50
CA PRO A 257 29.35 2.86 10.54
C PRO A 257 28.66 2.96 9.16
N PRO A 258 28.83 4.10 8.45
CA PRO A 258 28.12 4.31 7.19
C PRO A 258 28.65 3.39 6.08
N LEU A 259 27.75 2.91 5.23
CA LEU A 259 28.05 2.23 3.98
C LEU A 259 28.28 3.25 2.85
N ASP A 260 29.02 2.86 1.82
CA ASP A 260 29.18 3.67 0.60
C ASP A 260 27.92 3.56 -0.27
N GLU A 261 27.19 4.67 -0.38
CA GLU A 261 25.92 4.74 -1.09
C GLU A 261 26.05 4.52 -2.59
N VAL A 262 27.16 4.98 -3.19
CA VAL A 262 27.40 4.83 -4.63
C VAL A 262 27.74 3.37 -4.94
N ALA A 263 28.61 2.76 -4.13
CA ALA A 263 28.93 1.35 -4.27
C ALA A 263 27.71 0.46 -4.03
N ALA A 264 26.85 0.81 -3.06
CA ALA A 264 25.59 0.11 -2.81
C ALA A 264 24.66 0.16 -4.03
N CYS A 265 24.48 1.33 -4.66
CA CYS A 265 23.66 1.46 -5.87
C CYS A 265 24.19 0.60 -7.02
N ILE A 266 25.52 0.62 -7.25
CA ILE A 266 26.16 -0.17 -8.31
C ILE A 266 25.94 -1.66 -8.06
N GLY A 267 26.19 -2.13 -6.83
CA GLY A 267 26.04 -3.54 -6.49
C GLY A 267 24.59 -4.01 -6.55
N LEU A 268 23.63 -3.23 -6.05
CA LEU A 268 22.20 -3.54 -6.18
C LEU A 268 21.76 -3.58 -7.65
N THR A 269 22.22 -2.63 -8.48
CA THR A 269 21.92 -2.63 -9.91
C THR A 269 22.51 -3.87 -10.61
N ALA A 270 23.73 -4.28 -10.23
CA ALA A 270 24.38 -5.48 -10.78
C ALA A 270 23.65 -6.78 -10.41
N LEU A 271 22.92 -6.78 -9.29
CA LEU A 271 22.04 -7.88 -8.89
C LEU A 271 20.69 -7.86 -9.62
N GLY A 272 20.46 -6.94 -10.56
CA GLY A 272 19.17 -6.74 -11.22
C GLY A 272 18.21 -5.88 -10.42
N GLY A 273 18.72 -5.16 -9.42
CA GLY A 273 17.99 -4.18 -8.62
C GLY A 273 17.48 -3.02 -9.48
N HIS A 274 16.20 -2.71 -9.34
CA HIS A 274 15.60 -1.53 -9.94
C HIS A 274 14.61 -0.89 -8.97
N LEU A 275 14.47 0.42 -9.08
CA LEU A 275 13.46 1.18 -8.37
C LEU A 275 12.42 1.60 -9.40
N ASP A 276 11.27 0.95 -9.42
CA ASP A 276 10.16 1.35 -10.30
C ASP A 276 10.46 1.31 -11.82
N GLY A 277 11.48 0.56 -12.22
CA GLY A 277 11.98 0.47 -13.59
C GLY A 277 13.14 1.44 -13.88
N ASP A 278 13.44 2.34 -12.94
CA ASP A 278 14.54 3.28 -13.01
C ASP A 278 15.81 2.77 -12.30
N PRO A 279 16.98 3.33 -12.65
CA PRO A 279 18.23 3.06 -11.95
C PRO A 279 18.17 3.50 -10.47
N ILE A 280 18.78 2.70 -9.61
CA ILE A 280 18.89 3.02 -8.18
C ILE A 280 19.88 4.18 -8.01
N THR A 281 19.46 5.23 -7.29
CA THR A 281 20.32 6.38 -6.99
C THR A 281 20.67 6.45 -5.50
N PRO A 282 21.83 7.04 -5.13
CA PRO A 282 22.20 7.22 -3.72
C PRO A 282 21.16 8.00 -2.94
N ARG A 283 20.53 8.99 -3.58
CA ARG A 283 19.49 9.79 -2.95
C ARG A 283 18.26 8.94 -2.59
N ALA A 284 17.81 8.08 -3.51
CA ALA A 284 16.68 7.20 -3.27
C ALA A 284 16.93 6.22 -2.10
N LEU A 285 18.15 5.66 -2.00
CA LEU A 285 18.53 4.82 -0.85
C LEU A 285 18.44 5.59 0.48
N LEU A 286 18.93 6.84 0.51
CA LEU A 286 18.91 7.65 1.72
C LEU A 286 17.51 8.08 2.16
N ASP A 287 16.59 8.25 1.21
CA ASP A 287 15.19 8.62 1.47
C ASP A 287 14.34 7.42 1.95
N GLY A 288 14.92 6.20 2.01
CA GLY A 288 14.26 5.00 2.51
C GLY A 288 13.36 4.35 1.47
N CYS A 289 13.94 3.91 0.35
CA CYS A 289 13.21 3.24 -0.72
C CYS A 289 13.14 1.71 -0.53
N SER A 290 12.22 1.12 -1.30
CA SER A 290 12.04 -0.32 -1.46
C SER A 290 12.49 -0.71 -2.86
N ILE A 291 13.49 -1.58 -2.97
CA ILE A 291 14.07 -2.00 -4.26
C ILE A 291 13.72 -3.47 -4.52
N ILE A 292 13.40 -3.78 -5.77
CA ILE A 292 13.18 -5.15 -6.23
C ILE A 292 14.44 -5.62 -6.95
N VAL A 293 14.99 -6.75 -6.53
CA VAL A 293 16.20 -7.35 -7.11
C VAL A 293 15.84 -8.61 -7.89
N GLY A 294 16.03 -8.58 -9.22
CA GLY A 294 15.73 -9.71 -10.11
C GLY A 294 14.24 -9.99 -10.32
N ASP A 295 13.94 -11.11 -10.99
CA ASP A 295 12.56 -11.58 -11.23
C ASP A 295 11.94 -12.28 -9.99
N GLU A 296 12.77 -12.62 -9.00
CA GLU A 296 12.39 -13.23 -7.73
C GLU A 296 12.64 -12.22 -6.60
N LEU A 297 11.55 -11.68 -6.08
CA LEU A 297 11.50 -10.42 -5.33
C LEU A 297 12.28 -10.54 -4.00
N ALA A 298 13.39 -9.84 -3.85
CA ALA A 298 13.95 -9.53 -2.54
C ALA A 298 13.70 -8.05 -2.26
N LEU A 299 12.87 -7.75 -1.24
CA LEU A 299 12.58 -6.37 -0.86
C LEU A 299 13.79 -5.81 -0.11
N VAL A 300 14.45 -4.82 -0.70
CA VAL A 300 15.54 -4.12 -0.01
C VAL A 300 14.99 -2.93 0.76
N GLN A 301 15.13 -2.93 2.08
CA GLN A 301 14.83 -1.79 2.94
C GLN A 301 16.12 -1.08 3.35
N ALA A 302 16.29 0.17 2.92
CA ALA A 302 17.45 0.97 3.30
C ALA A 302 17.27 1.63 4.67
N VAL A 303 18.24 1.45 5.56
CA VAL A 303 18.31 2.12 6.87
C VAL A 303 19.29 3.29 6.76
N SER A 304 18.81 4.52 6.91
CA SER A 304 19.64 5.73 6.84
C SER A 304 19.58 6.52 8.16
N ALA A 305 20.72 7.08 8.56
CA ALA A 305 20.82 7.90 9.77
C ALA A 305 21.93 8.94 9.64
N GLY A 306 21.62 10.19 10.01
CA GLY A 306 22.53 11.32 9.83
C GLY A 306 22.85 11.61 8.36
N GLY A 307 21.90 11.33 7.45
CA GLY A 307 22.06 11.54 6.02
C GLY A 307 23.02 10.55 5.33
N ARG A 308 23.32 9.42 5.97
CA ARG A 308 24.20 8.37 5.45
C ARG A 308 23.50 7.01 5.54
N LEU A 309 23.81 6.12 4.60
CA LEU A 309 23.32 4.74 4.60
C LEU A 309 24.02 3.94 5.71
N ARG A 310 23.26 3.17 6.49
CA ARG A 310 23.76 2.41 7.66
C ARG A 310 23.62 0.90 7.48
N GLY A 311 22.57 0.49 6.79
CA GLY A 311 22.33 -0.92 6.47
C GLY A 311 21.33 -1.09 5.33
N LEU A 312 21.30 -2.30 4.80
CA LEU A 312 20.32 -2.75 3.80
C LEU A 312 19.72 -4.06 4.32
N GLY A 313 18.42 -4.07 4.64
CA GLY A 313 17.66 -5.27 4.95
C GLY A 313 17.11 -5.89 3.66
N PHE A 314 17.09 -7.22 3.58
CA PHE A 314 16.60 -7.99 2.45
C PHE A 314 15.61 -9.03 2.95
N GLU A 315 14.36 -8.86 2.56
CA GLU A 315 13.30 -9.80 2.86
C GLU A 315 13.07 -10.73 1.65
N PRO A 316 13.19 -12.06 1.81
CA PRO A 316 12.90 -13.01 0.75
C PRO A 316 11.41 -13.05 0.43
N ILE A 317 11.03 -12.77 -0.81
CA ILE A 317 9.65 -12.88 -1.25
C ILE A 317 9.57 -13.91 -2.39
N ASN A 318 9.04 -15.09 -2.06
CA ASN A 318 8.78 -16.21 -2.97
C ASN A 318 10.03 -16.83 -3.60
N VAL A 319 11.12 -16.92 -2.85
CA VAL A 319 12.36 -17.57 -3.28
C VAL A 319 12.29 -19.07 -2.92
N THR A 320 12.71 -19.94 -3.84
CA THR A 320 12.86 -21.38 -3.53
C THR A 320 14.09 -21.62 -2.62
N PRO A 321 14.15 -22.71 -1.83
CA PRO A 321 15.33 -23.04 -1.02
C PRO A 321 16.65 -23.02 -1.78
N ALA A 322 16.65 -23.53 -3.01
CA ALA A 322 17.83 -23.56 -3.87
C ALA A 322 18.24 -22.14 -4.31
N ARG A 323 17.28 -21.33 -4.78
CA ARG A 323 17.57 -19.96 -5.19
C ARG A 323 17.94 -19.06 -4.01
N TRP A 324 17.40 -19.31 -2.82
CA TRP A 324 17.74 -18.55 -1.62
C TRP A 324 19.20 -18.79 -1.21
N ALA A 325 19.70 -20.02 -1.31
CA ALA A 325 21.11 -20.31 -1.07
C ALA A 325 22.02 -19.60 -2.09
N GLU A 326 21.62 -19.52 -3.36
CA GLU A 326 22.35 -18.76 -4.39
C GLU A 326 22.33 -17.26 -4.08
N LEU A 327 21.16 -16.71 -3.74
CA LEU A 327 21.00 -15.29 -3.40
C LEU A 327 21.81 -14.93 -2.15
N GLN A 328 21.84 -15.78 -1.13
CA GLN A 328 22.72 -15.57 0.04
C GLN A 328 24.19 -15.50 -0.36
N SER A 329 24.63 -16.29 -1.34
CA SER A 329 26.00 -16.23 -1.86
C SER A 329 26.26 -14.95 -2.64
N GLU A 330 25.33 -14.53 -3.50
CA GLU A 330 25.38 -13.26 -4.24
C GLU A 330 25.41 -12.06 -3.28
N MET A 331 24.56 -12.07 -2.25
CA MET A 331 24.48 -11.02 -1.23
C MET A 331 25.73 -10.97 -0.35
N ARG A 332 26.35 -12.12 -0.06
CA ARG A 332 27.62 -12.16 0.66
C ARG A 332 28.75 -11.55 -0.17
N ALA A 333 28.80 -11.82 -1.48
CA ALA A 333 29.75 -11.20 -2.38
C ALA A 333 29.51 -9.68 -2.49
N PHE A 334 28.25 -9.26 -2.60
CA PHE A 334 27.85 -7.86 -2.58
C PHE A 334 28.27 -7.15 -1.29
N ALA A 335 27.94 -7.72 -0.11
CA ALA A 335 28.36 -7.18 1.18
C ALA A 335 29.88 -7.02 1.26
N HIS A 336 30.64 -8.02 0.79
CA HIS A 336 32.09 -7.95 0.76
C HIS A 336 32.60 -6.81 -0.14
N SER A 337 31.97 -6.57 -1.30
CA SER A 337 32.32 -5.47 -2.20
C SER A 337 32.13 -4.09 -1.56
N LEU A 338 31.24 -3.97 -0.56
CA LEU A 338 31.02 -2.75 0.22
C LEU A 338 31.95 -2.62 1.43
N GLY A 339 32.84 -3.60 1.68
CA GLY A 339 33.55 -3.68 2.96
C GLY A 339 32.61 -3.97 4.15
N ALA A 340 31.42 -4.51 3.87
CA ALA A 340 30.38 -4.82 4.83
C ALA A 340 30.35 -6.33 5.15
N GLN A 341 29.44 -6.74 6.03
CA GLN A 341 29.12 -8.13 6.33
C GLN A 341 27.64 -8.40 6.12
N LEU A 342 27.32 -9.62 5.68
CA LEU A 342 25.96 -10.14 5.64
C LEU A 342 25.66 -10.83 6.99
N ARG A 343 24.53 -10.48 7.60
CA ARG A 343 24.03 -11.07 8.84
C ARG A 343 22.61 -11.59 8.60
N MET A 344 22.19 -12.56 9.41
CA MET A 344 20.82 -13.05 9.43
C MET A 344 20.18 -12.48 10.69
N ASP A 345 19.01 -11.87 10.53
CA ASP A 345 18.17 -11.43 11.64
C ASP A 345 17.22 -12.59 11.98
N ALA A 346 17.28 -13.05 13.23
CA ALA A 346 16.71 -14.32 13.68
C ALA A 346 15.37 -14.15 14.38
#